data_AF-A0A8T5GME9-F1
#
_entry.id   AF-A0A8T5GME9-F1
#
_cell.length_a   1.000
_cell.length_b   1.000
_cell.length_c   1.000
_cell.angle_alpha   90.00
_cell.angle_beta   90.00
_cell.angle_gamma   90.00
#
_symmetry.space_group_name_H-M   'P 1'
#
loop_
_entity.id
_entity.type
_entity.pdbx_description
1 polymer ?
#
loop_
_entity_poly.entity_id
_entity_poly.type
_entity_poly.pdbx_seq_one_letter_code
_entity_poly.pdbx_strand_id
1 'polypeptide(L)' 'MTLGFTILFIAGITNILFLLLVFFSCRCMGGSKITQRLFSKEWYTRFYAKHCYFWYGFFISVLTHTILAFYLFGWPF' A
#
# COMPACT_ATOMS: atom_id res chain seq x y z
N MET A 1 11.62 -12.71 -22.12
CA MET A 1 11.30 -12.43 -20.71
C MET A 1 9.78 -12.46 -20.56
N THR A 2 9.29 -13.40 -19.77
CA THR A 2 7.88 -13.78 -19.67
C THR A 2 7.06 -12.69 -18.96
N LEU A 3 5.98 -12.23 -19.60
CA LEU A 3 5.05 -11.17 -19.13
C LEU A 3 4.68 -11.26 -17.64
N GLY A 4 4.59 -12.48 -17.09
CA GLY A 4 4.31 -12.73 -15.67
C GLY A 4 5.32 -12.09 -14.71
N PHE A 5 6.61 -12.06 -15.03
CA PHE A 5 7.63 -11.46 -14.16
C PHE A 5 7.50 -9.93 -14.11
N THR A 6 7.15 -9.29 -15.23
CA THR A 6 6.92 -7.84 -15.27
C THR A 6 5.71 -7.46 -14.42
N ILE A 7 4.61 -8.21 -14.53
CA ILE A 7 3.41 -7.99 -13.73
C ILE A 7 3.72 -8.19 -12.24
N LEU A 8 4.47 -9.23 -11.90
CA LEU A 8 4.89 -9.49 -10.52
C LEU A 8 5.74 -8.33 -9.95
N PHE A 9 6.70 -7.84 -10.73
CA PHE A 9 7.55 -6.72 -10.32
C PHE A 9 6.75 -5.43 -10.12
N ILE A 10 5.83 -5.11 -11.03
CA ILE A 10 4.93 -3.95 -10.91
C ILE A 10 4.01 -4.10 -9.68
N ALA A 11 3.45 -5.29 -9.46
CA ALA A 11 2.63 -5.57 -8.28
C ALA A 11 3.42 -5.41 -6.97
N GLY A 12 4.70 -5.79 -6.96
CA GLY A 12 5.61 -5.58 -5.83
C GLY A 12 5.84 -4.09 -5.55
N ILE A 13 6.13 -3.29 -6.57
CA ILE A 13 6.27 -1.83 -6.44
C ILE A 13 4.96 -1.21 -5.94
N THR A 14 3.83 -1.67 -6.47
CA THR A 14 2.50 -1.17 -6.08
C THR A 14 2.22 -1.45 -4.60
N ASN A 15 2.63 -2.61 -4.08
CA ASN A 15 2.57 -2.91 -2.64
C ASN A 15 3.40 -1.92 -1.81
N ILE A 16 4.63 -1.60 -2.23
CA ILE A 16 5.48 -0.62 -1.51
C ILE A 16 4.81 0.76 -1.48
N LEU A 17 4.24 1.19 -2.60
CA LEU A 17 3.50 2.45 -2.67
C LEU A 17 2.29 2.44 -1.74
N PHE A 18 1.46 1.39 -1.77
CA PHE A 18 0.31 1.26 -0.88
C PHE A 18 0.73 1.20 0.59
N LEU A 19 1.85 0.54 0.92
CA LEU A 19 2.41 0.51 2.26
C LEU A 19 2.78 1.92 2.75
N LEU A 20 3.44 2.72 1.90
CA LEU A 20 3.75 4.13 2.20
C LEU A 20 2.48 4.95 2.38
N LEU A 21 1.50 4.81 1.47
CA LEU A 21 0.20 5.48 1.54
C LEU A 21 -0.53 5.16 2.85
N VAL A 22 -0.56 3.88 3.25
CA VAL A 22 -1.15 3.42 4.52
C VAL A 22 -0.36 3.98 5.70
N PHE A 23 0.97 3.98 5.66
CA PHE A 23 1.83 4.52 6.72
C PHE A 23 1.59 6.03 6.93
N PHE A 24 1.57 6.81 5.85
CA PHE A 24 1.33 8.26 5.87
C PHE A 24 -0.10 8.64 6.28
N SER A 25 -1.07 7.75 6.05
CA SER A 25 -2.45 7.91 6.47
C SER A 25 -2.75 7.29 7.84
N CYS A 26 -1.78 6.66 8.50
CA CYS A 26 -2.01 5.95 9.75
C CYS A 26 -2.13 6.91 10.94
N ARG A 27 -2.96 6.55 11.93
CA ARG A 27 -3.08 7.29 13.20
C ARG A 27 -1.74 7.48 13.92
N CYS A 28 -0.81 6.55 13.72
CA CYS A 28 0.53 6.59 14.31
C CYS A 28 1.32 7.82 13.85
N MET A 29 1.08 8.28 12.62
CA MET A 29 1.60 9.56 12.17
C MET A 29 0.75 10.73 12.66
N GLY A 30 -0.58 10.61 12.72
CA GLY A 30 -1.49 11.71 13.12
C GLY A 30 -1.25 12.35 14.49
N GLY A 31 -0.49 11.71 15.39
CA GLY A 31 -0.11 12.27 16.70
C GLY A 31 1.12 13.20 16.71
N SER A 32 1.84 13.33 15.58
CA SER A 32 3.04 14.18 15.47
C SER A 32 2.69 15.66 15.30
N LYS A 33 3.54 16.57 15.80
CA LYS A 33 3.38 18.03 15.63
C LYS A 33 3.37 18.46 14.15
N ILE A 34 4.04 17.69 13.28
CA ILE A 34 4.11 17.96 11.83
C ILE A 34 2.77 17.60 11.18
N THR A 35 2.22 16.44 11.52
CA THR A 35 0.93 15.99 11.00
C THR A 35 -0.23 16.81 11.51
N GLN A 36 -0.19 17.35 12.74
CA GLN A 36 -1.22 18.28 13.21
C GLN A 36 -1.30 19.55 12.34
N ARG A 37 -0.15 20.08 11.86
CA ARG A 37 -0.13 21.18 10.87
C ARG A 37 -0.69 20.76 9.53
N LEU A 38 -0.47 19.52 9.09
CA LEU A 38 -1.07 19.01 7.85
C LEU A 38 -2.58 18.78 7.99
N PHE A 39 -3.06 18.32 9.15
CA PHE A 39 -4.48 18.14 9.48
C PHE A 39 -5.28 19.44 9.42
N SER A 40 -4.63 20.59 9.60
CA SER A 40 -5.25 21.90 9.38
C SER A 40 -5.61 22.17 7.91
N LYS A 41 -5.11 21.38 6.96
CA LYS A 41 -5.41 21.53 5.54
C LYS A 41 -6.44 20.47 5.12
N GLU A 42 -7.55 20.89 4.51
CA GLU A 42 -8.67 20.01 4.12
C GLU A 42 -8.28 18.80 3.25
N TRP A 43 -7.28 18.95 2.37
CA TRP A 43 -6.81 17.85 1.52
C TRP A 43 -6.25 16.69 2.35
N TYR A 44 -5.57 16.97 3.47
CA TYR A 44 -4.99 15.93 4.32
C TYR A 44 -6.05 15.23 5.16
N THR A 45 -7.07 15.95 5.62
CA THR A 45 -8.23 15.38 6.32
C THR A 45 -9.01 14.42 5.42
N ARG A 46 -9.22 14.80 4.15
CA ARG A 46 -9.85 13.92 3.14
C ARG A 46 -8.98 12.70 2.80
N PHE A 47 -7.66 12.88 2.74
CA PHE A 47 -6.71 11.78 2.53
C PHE A 47 -6.72 10.79 3.71
N TYR A 48 -6.73 11.31 4.95
CA TYR A 48 -6.79 10.51 6.16
C TYR A 48 -8.10 9.71 6.27
N ALA A 49 -9.24 10.30 5.88
CA ALA A 49 -10.52 9.58 5.85
C ALA A 49 -10.51 8.36 4.91
N LYS A 50 -9.66 8.38 3.88
CA LYS A 50 -9.49 7.25 2.93
C LYS A 50 -8.54 6.16 3.43
N HIS A 51 -7.94 6.29 4.63
CA HIS A 51 -7.00 5.32 5.19
C HIS A 51 -7.54 3.88 5.15
N CYS A 52 -8.79 3.69 5.54
CA CYS A 52 -9.42 2.36 5.56
C CYS A 52 -9.52 1.77 4.14
N TYR A 53 -9.80 2.59 3.12
CA TYR A 53 -9.82 2.15 1.72
C TYR A 53 -8.42 1.78 1.21
N PHE A 54 -7.37 2.50 1.63
CA PHE A 54 -5.99 2.12 1.29
C PHE A 54 -5.59 0.78 1.90
N TRP A 55 -6.09 0.45 3.10
CA TRP A 55 -5.90 -0.88 3.71
C TRP A 55 -6.52 -2.00 2.87
N TYR A 56 -7.75 -1.82 2.40
CA TYR A 56 -8.38 -2.81 1.50
C TYR A 56 -7.60 -2.96 0.19
N GLY A 57 -7.18 -1.85 -0.43
CA GLY A 57 -6.38 -1.88 -1.65
C GLY A 57 -5.02 -2.56 -1.44
N PHE A 58 -4.34 -2.26 -0.34
CA PHE A 58 -3.07 -2.88 0.03
C PHE A 58 -3.23 -4.38 0.24
N PHE A 59 -4.24 -4.83 1.00
CA PHE A 59 -4.47 -6.26 1.21
C PHE A 59 -4.73 -7.02 -0.08
N ILE A 60 -5.59 -6.47 -0.95
CA ILE A 60 -5.90 -7.09 -2.25
C ILE A 60 -4.64 -7.17 -3.12
N SER A 61 -3.83 -6.10 -3.13
CA SER A 61 -2.58 -6.04 -3.89
C SER A 61 -1.53 -7.03 -3.36
N VAL A 62 -1.40 -7.16 -2.03
CA VAL A 62 -0.50 -8.13 -1.39
C VAL A 62 -0.95 -9.56 -1.70
N LEU A 63 -2.23 -9.87 -1.52
CA LEU A 63 -2.79 -11.19 -1.85
C LEU A 63 -2.53 -11.55 -3.31
N THR A 64 -2.83 -10.63 -4.23
CA THR A 64 -2.61 -10.83 -5.67
C THR A 64 -1.13 -11.07 -5.96
N HIS A 65 -0.24 -10.24 -5.41
CA HIS A 65 1.21 -10.38 -5.61
C HIS A 65 1.74 -11.71 -5.07
N THR A 66 1.30 -12.11 -3.86
CA THR A 66 1.71 -13.37 -3.22
C THR A 66 1.19 -14.59 -4.00
N ILE A 67 -0.07 -14.59 -4.45
CA ILE A 67 -0.62 -15.66 -5.29
C ILE A 67 0.16 -15.78 -6.60
N LEU A 68 0.44 -14.64 -7.25
CA LEU A 68 1.20 -14.61 -8.50
C LEU A 68 2.65 -15.08 -8.29
N ALA A 69 3.26 -14.75 -7.15
CA ALA A 69 4.58 -15.22 -6.76
C ALA A 69 4.60 -16.74 -6.59
N PHE A 70 3.63 -17.29 -5.86
CA PHE A 70 3.51 -18.75 -5.71
C PHE A 70 3.26 -19.46 -7.03
N TYR A 71 2.46 -18.87 -7.93
CA TYR A 71 2.19 -19.46 -9.24
C TYR A 71 3.43 -19.47 -10.16
N LEU A 72 4.23 -18.39 -10.15
CA LEU A 72 5.38 -18.24 -11.06
C LEU A 72 6.67 -18.88 -10.54
N PHE A 73 6.91 -18.83 -9.23
CA PHE A 73 8.14 -19.32 -8.61
C PHE A 73 7.95 -20.65 -7.86
N GLY A 74 6.71 -21.13 -7.74
CA GLY A 74 6.38 -22.28 -6.92
C GLY A 74 6.41 -21.94 -5.42
N TRP A 75 6.08 -22.93 -4.61
CA TRP A 75 6.26 -22.86 -3.16
C TRP A 75 7.68 -23.39 -2.84
N PRO A 76 8.60 -22.58 -2.28
CA PRO A 76 9.97 -23.02 -2.00
C PRO A 76 10.11 -23.90 -0.74
N PHE A 77 9.01 -24.44 -0.21
CA PHE A 77 8.97 -25.29 0.99
C PHE A 77 8.35 -26.64 0.65
#